data_AF-A0A396PU18-F1
#
_entry.id   AF-A0A396PU18-F1
#
_cell.length_a   1.000
_cell.length_b   1.000
_cell.length_c   1.000
_cell.angle_alpha   90.00
_cell.angle_beta   90.00
_cell.angle_gamma   90.00
#
_symmetry.space_group_name_H-M   'P 1'
#
loop_
_entity.id
_entity.type
_entity.pdbx_description
1 polymer ?
#
loop_
_entity_poly.entity_id
_entity_poly.type
_entity_poly.pdbx_seq_one_letter_code
_entity_poly.pdbx_strand_id
1 'polypeptide(L)' 'MYTYQFNYSSSVDGFGTIQFCSYTKKEATDLFESWQAENGYNIPEYTVQTVYNRADAEEYGAEYFVKQRNYPE' A
#
# COMPACT_ATOMS: atom_id res chain seq x y z
N MET A 1 0.55 -0.74 -11.55
CA MET A 1 0.76 -0.35 -10.14
C MET A 1 -0.55 0.09 -9.52
N TYR A 2 -0.73 -0.22 -8.25
CA TYR A 2 -1.88 0.12 -7.44
C TYR A 2 -1.37 0.74 -6.13
N THR A 3 -2.10 1.71 -5.58
CA THR A 3 -1.81 2.21 -4.25
C THR A 3 -2.56 1.38 -3.22
N TYR A 4 -1.82 0.71 -2.36
CA TYR A 4 -2.33 -0.06 -1.24
C TYR A 4 -2.26 0.79 0.03
N GLN A 5 -3.41 1.08 0.61
CA GLN A 5 -3.53 1.76 1.89
C GLN A 5 -3.64 0.73 3.01
N PHE A 6 -2.70 0.79 3.94
CA PHE A 6 -2.72 0.08 5.20
C PHE A 6 -3.39 0.98 6.23
N ASN A 7 -4.37 0.46 6.95
CA ASN A 7 -5.01 1.16 8.08
C ASN A 7 -4.75 0.37 9.36
N TYR A 8 -4.31 1.06 10.40
CA TYR A 8 -3.99 0.52 11.71
C TYR A 8 -4.33 1.56 12.78
N SER A 9 -4.13 1.22 14.06
CA SER A 9 -4.42 2.15 15.15
C SER A 9 -3.59 3.42 15.04
N SER A 10 -4.23 4.60 15.03
CA SER A 10 -3.54 5.90 15.05
C SER A 10 -2.74 6.13 16.33
N SER A 11 -2.92 5.29 17.37
CA SER A 11 -2.06 5.33 18.56
C SER A 11 -0.61 4.91 18.30
N VAL A 12 -0.32 4.28 17.17
CA VAL A 12 1.04 3.83 16.82
C VAL A 12 1.94 5.03 16.48
N ASP A 13 1.46 5.94 15.63
CA ASP A 13 2.27 7.01 15.04
C ASP A 13 1.54 8.36 14.90
N GLY A 14 0.26 8.43 15.30
CA GLY A 14 -0.60 9.62 15.16
C GLY A 14 -1.35 9.71 13.83
N PHE A 15 -1.04 8.88 12.84
CA PHE A 15 -1.66 8.90 11.51
C PHE A 15 -2.67 7.76 11.33
N GLY A 16 -2.30 6.54 11.72
CA GLY A 16 -3.17 5.35 11.60
C GLY A 16 -3.34 4.84 10.17
N THR A 17 -2.57 5.38 9.22
CA THR A 17 -2.56 4.89 7.86
C THR A 17 -1.25 5.20 7.14
N ILE A 18 -0.84 4.31 6.25
CA ILE A 18 0.26 4.51 5.31
C ILE A 18 -0.11 3.92 3.95
N GLN A 19 0.44 4.47 2.88
CA GLN A 19 0.19 4.03 1.51
C GLN A 19 1.50 3.61 0.83
N PHE A 20 1.43 2.51 0.07
CA PHE A 20 2.52 2.05 -0.80
C PHE A 20 1.99 1.81 -2.21
N CYS A 21 2.71 2.31 -3.22
CA CYS A 21 2.42 2.02 -4.62
C CYS A 21 3.26 0.82 -5.09
N SER A 22 2.62 -0.26 -5.52
CA SER A 22 3.31 -1.48 -5.99
C SER A 22 2.51 -2.22 -7.06
N TYR A 23 3.06 -3.29 -7.64
CA TYR A 23 2.33 -4.12 -8.61
C TYR A 23 1.40 -5.12 -7.95
N THR A 24 1.80 -5.65 -6.79
CA THR A 24 1.06 -6.66 -6.07
C THR A 24 0.85 -6.29 -4.60
N LYS A 25 -0.24 -6.82 -4.01
CA LYS A 25 -0.49 -6.69 -2.57
C LYS A 25 0.65 -7.28 -1.75
N LYS A 26 1.28 -8.37 -2.21
CA LYS A 26 2.42 -8.99 -1.52
C LYS A 26 3.59 -8.03 -1.40
N GLU A 27 4.01 -7.39 -2.49
CA GLU A 27 5.10 -6.40 -2.46
C GLU A 27 4.76 -5.23 -1.53
N ALA A 28 3.51 -4.74 -1.55
CA ALA A 28 3.09 -3.69 -0.63
C ALA A 28 3.16 -4.14 0.84
N THR A 29 2.84 -5.39 1.13
CA THR A 29 2.97 -5.95 2.49
C THR A 29 4.44 -6.08 2.89
N ASP A 30 5.31 -6.55 2.01
CA ASP A 30 6.75 -6.65 2.29
C ASP A 30 7.37 -5.25 2.56
N LEU A 31 6.89 -4.21 1.84
CA LEU A 31 7.24 -2.80 2.10
C LEU A 31 6.70 -2.30 3.45
N PHE A 32 5.45 -2.62 3.80
CA PHE A 32 4.88 -2.27 5.10
C PHE A 32 5.62 -2.94 6.26
N GLU A 33 6.03 -4.20 6.10
CA GLU A 33 6.84 -4.95 7.09
C GLU A 33 8.23 -4.35 7.27
N SER A 34 8.86 -3.94 6.17
CA SER A 34 10.15 -3.26 6.23
C SER A 34 10.02 -1.89 6.89
N TRP A 35 9.02 -1.10 6.51
CA TRP A 35 8.73 0.21 7.09
C TRP A 35 8.45 0.14 8.61
N GLN A 36 7.64 -0.82 9.07
CA GLN A 36 7.37 -0.96 10.51
C GLN A 36 8.67 -1.30 11.26
N ALA A 37 9.51 -2.19 10.72
CA ALA A 37 10.77 -2.57 11.35
C ALA A 37 11.77 -1.39 11.41
N GLU A 38 11.89 -0.62 10.32
CA GLU A 38 12.74 0.57 10.25
C GLU A 38 12.33 1.67 11.25
N ASN A 39 11.03 1.79 11.52
CA ASN A 39 10.49 2.78 12.45
C ASN A 39 10.28 2.24 13.89
N GLY A 40 10.65 0.98 14.15
CA GLY A 40 10.52 0.35 15.47
C GLY A 40 9.09 0.04 15.88
N TYR A 41 8.16 -0.06 14.92
CA TYR A 41 6.79 -0.45 15.15
C TYR A 41 6.60 -1.97 15.05
N ASN A 42 5.61 -2.47 15.80
CA ASN A 42 5.08 -3.82 15.63
C ASN A 42 3.56 -3.69 15.51
N ILE A 43 3.05 -3.78 14.27
CA ILE A 43 1.63 -3.54 13.95
C ILE A 43 1.02 -4.86 13.48
N PRO A 44 0.53 -5.71 14.41
CA PRO A 44 -0.04 -7.01 14.04
C PRO A 44 -1.45 -6.90 13.47
N GLU A 45 -2.19 -5.83 13.81
CA GLU A 45 -3.56 -5.62 13.39
C GLU A 45 -3.63 -4.45 12.40
N TYR A 46 -3.93 -4.78 11.14
CA TYR A 46 -4.13 -3.81 10.08
C TYR A 46 -5.08 -4.34 9.00
N THR A 47 -5.65 -3.43 8.23
CA THR A 47 -6.41 -3.76 7.01
C THR A 47 -5.71 -3.18 5.80
N VAL A 48 -5.90 -3.84 4.64
CA VAL A 48 -5.37 -3.35 3.35
C VAL A 48 -6.51 -3.17 2.37
N GLN A 49 -6.53 -2.01 1.74
CA GLN A 49 -7.43 -1.69 0.63
C GLN A 49 -6.66 -1.02 -0.50
N THR A 50 -7.14 -1.19 -1.73
CA THR A 50 -6.61 -0.45 -2.88
C THR A 50 -7.35 0.87 -3.00
N VAL A 51 -6.61 1.98 -3.05
CA VAL A 51 -7.16 3.35 -3.14
C VAL A 51 -6.59 4.07 -4.35
N TYR A 52 -7.32 5.05 -4.87
CA TYR A 52 -6.79 5.95 -5.89
C TYR A 52 -5.98 7.06 -5.23
N ASN A 53 -4.73 7.21 -5.63
CA ASN A 53 -3.81 8.27 -5.26
C ASN A 53 -3.40 9.03 -6.52
N ARG A 54 -3.65 10.34 -6.51
CA ARG A 54 -3.40 11.20 -7.66
C ARG A 54 -1.91 11.37 -7.96
N ALA A 55 -1.06 11.48 -6.94
CA ALA A 55 0.38 11.65 -7.13
C ALA A 55 1.00 10.40 -7.77
N ASP A 56 0.60 9.21 -7.30
CA ASP A 56 1.00 7.95 -7.93
C ASP A 56 0.49 7.84 -9.38
N ALA A 57 -0.73 8.31 -9.66
CA ALA A 57 -1.26 8.35 -11.02
C ALA A 57 -0.47 9.27 -11.95
N GLU A 58 -0.02 10.42 -11.44
CA GLU A 58 0.78 11.40 -12.19
C GLU A 58 2.20 10.88 -12.43
N GLU A 59 2.80 10.18 -11.46
CA GLU A 59 4.14 9.58 -11.57
C GLU A 59 4.17 8.38 -12.52
N TYR A 60 3.26 7.41 -12.32
CA TYR A 60 3.28 6.13 -13.03
C TYR A 60 2.40 6.12 -14.29
N GLY A 61 1.59 7.15 -14.50
CA GLY A 61 0.80 7.38 -15.70
C GLY A 61 0.04 6.14 -16.17
N ALA A 62 0.38 5.63 -17.35
CA ALA A 62 -0.28 4.48 -17.97
C ALA A 62 -0.10 3.16 -17.22
N GLU A 63 0.89 3.05 -16.33
CA GLU A 63 1.11 1.86 -15.51
C GLU A 63 0.24 1.87 -14.24
N TYR A 64 -0.31 3.02 -13.86
CA TYR A 64 -1.16 3.16 -12.69
C TYR A 64 -2.59 2.67 -12.94
N PHE A 65 -3.12 1.84 -12.03
CA PHE A 65 -4.47 1.28 -12.13
C PHE A 65 -4.76 0.58 -13.47
N VAL A 66 -3.74 -0.02 -14.09
CA VAL A 66 -3.93 -0.92 -15.22
C VAL A 66 -4.76 -2.09 -14.71
N LYS A 67 -6.08 -2.02 -14.97
CA LYS A 67 -6.99 -3.17 -14.86
C LYS A 67 -6.27 -4.33 -15.51
N GLN A 68 -6.03 -5.40 -14.75
CA GLN A 68 -5.45 -6.63 -15.29
C GLN A 68 -6.33 -7.11 -16.46
N ARG A 69 -5.99 -6.68 -17.67
CA ARG A 69 -6.43 -7.32 -18.90
C ARG A 69 -5.55 -8.56 -19.01
N ASN A 70 -6.12 -9.70 -18.65
CA ASN A 70 -5.63 -11.06 -18.91
C ASN A 70 -4.69 -11.69 -17.87
N TYR A 71 -5.27 -12.10 -16.73
CA TYR A 71 -4.92 -13.41 -16.18
C TYR A 71 -6.24 -14.14 -15.85
N PRO A 72 -6.56 -15.27 -16.51
CA PRO A 72 -7.70 -16.09 -16.10
C PRO A 72 -7.41 -16.69 -14.72
N GLU A 73 -8.46 -16.71 -13.88
CA GLU A 73 -8.50 -17.41 -12.58
C GLU A 73 -8.21 -18.91 -12.71
#